data_AF-A0A392RM00-F1
#
_entry.id   AF-A0A392RM00-F1
#
_cell.length_a   1.000
_cell.length_b   1.000
_cell.length_c   1.000
_cell.angle_alpha   90.00
_cell.angle_beta   90.00
_cell.angle_gamma   90.00
#
_symmetry.space_group_name_H-M   'P 1'
#
loop_
_entity.id
_entity.type
_entity.pdbx_description
1 polymer ?
#
loop_
_entity_poly.entity_id
_entity_poly.type
_entity_poly.pdbx_seq_one_letter_code
_entity_poly.pdbx_strand_id
1 'polypeptide(L)' 'MAPLCLPETWNAMEGLFASGQARAIGVSNFSTKKLQDLLGYAKVPPAVNQVECHPVWQQPALHNLCKSTGVHLT' A
#
# COMPACT_ATOMS: atom_id res chain seq x y z
N MET A 1 11.78 -12.09 17.13
CA MET A 1 11.06 -11.21 16.18
C MET A 1 10.43 -12.14 15.16
N ALA A 2 9.09 -12.15 15.01
CA ALA A 2 8.46 -13.00 14.01
C ALA A 2 8.91 -12.56 12.61
N PRO A 3 9.10 -13.48 11.65
CA PRO A 3 9.38 -13.10 10.27
C PRO A 3 8.22 -12.24 9.73
N LEU A 4 8.54 -11.11 9.13
CA LEU A 4 7.53 -10.20 8.58
C LEU A 4 6.92 -10.81 7.31
N CYS A 5 5.70 -11.33 7.45
CA CYS A 5 4.87 -11.84 6.36
C CYS A 5 3.89 -10.74 5.90
N LEU A 6 4.25 -10.03 4.81
CA LEU A 6 3.40 -9.00 4.24
C LEU A 6 1.99 -9.49 3.87
N PRO A 7 1.80 -10.70 3.27
CA PRO A 7 0.47 -11.18 2.93
C PRO A 7 -0.43 -11.43 4.15
N GLU A 8 0.11 -12.03 5.21
CA GLU A 8 -0.67 -12.29 6.43
C GLU A 8 -0.99 -10.99 7.17
N THR A 9 -0.05 -10.05 7.20
CA THR A 9 -0.28 -8.72 7.77
C THR A 9 -1.37 -7.97 7.01
N TRP A 10 -1.33 -7.99 5.67
CA TRP A 10 -2.37 -7.34 4.87
C TRP A 10 -3.73 -8.01 5.05
N ASN A 11 -3.79 -9.34 5.15
CA ASN A 11 -5.03 -10.06 5.44
C ASN A 11 -5.65 -9.62 6.79
N ALA A 12 -4.82 -9.41 7.81
CA ALA A 12 -5.30 -8.86 9.08
C ALA A 12 -5.81 -7.41 8.93
N MET A 13 -5.16 -6.57 8.13
CA MET A 13 -5.61 -5.21 7.82
C MET A 13 -6.95 -5.21 7.08
N GLU A 14 -7.16 -6.12 6.13
CA GLU A 14 -8.45 -6.32 5.45
C GLU A 14 -9.56 -6.69 6.44
N GLY A 15 -9.25 -7.46 7.49
CA GLY A 15 -10.16 -7.75 8.59
C GLY A 15 -10.61 -6.50 9.35
N LEU A 16 -9.70 -5.55 9.59
CA LEU A 16 -10.02 -4.26 10.25
C LEU A 16 -10.89 -3.36 9.36
N PHE A 17 -10.70 -3.43 8.05
CA PHE A 17 -11.58 -2.74 7.09
C PHE A 17 -12.98 -3.37 7.11
N ALA A 18 -13.06 -4.71 7.02
CA ALA A 18 -14.33 -5.43 7.02
C ALA A 18 -15.12 -5.26 8.33
N SER A 19 -14.44 -5.14 9.47
CA SER A 19 -15.09 -4.89 10.77
C SER A 19 -15.58 -3.44 10.93
N GLY A 20 -15.21 -2.53 10.02
CA GLY A 20 -15.53 -1.10 10.11
C GLY A 20 -14.67 -0.32 11.10
N GLN A 21 -13.69 -0.97 11.74
CA GLN A 21 -12.76 -0.30 12.66
C GLN A 21 -11.80 0.63 11.91
N ALA A 22 -11.47 0.30 10.66
CA ALA A 22 -10.74 1.17 9.74
C ALA A 22 -11.62 1.49 8.53
N ARG A 23 -11.87 2.77 8.26
CA ARG A 23 -12.63 3.20 7.07
C ARG A 23 -11.84 3.05 5.77
N ALA A 24 -10.52 3.02 5.86
CA ALA A 24 -9.59 2.76 4.78
C ALA A 24 -8.31 2.16 5.38
N ILE A 25 -7.62 1.36 4.58
CA ILE A 25 -6.32 0.77 4.91
C ILE A 25 -5.33 1.10 3.80
N GLY A 26 -4.07 1.26 4.15
CA GLY A 26 -3.01 1.67 3.23
C GLY A 26 -1.65 1.19 3.71
N VAL A 27 -0.62 1.56 2.97
CA VAL A 27 0.77 1.21 3.26
C VAL A 27 1.61 2.48 3.37
N SER A 28 2.83 2.32 3.89
CA SER A 28 3.82 3.38 3.91
C SER A 28 5.20 2.80 3.63
N ASN A 29 6.04 3.56 2.93
CA ASN A 29 7.39 3.16 2.50
C ASN A 29 7.40 1.90 1.62
N PHE A 30 6.34 1.70 0.82
CA PHE A 30 6.32 0.63 -0.18
C PHE A 30 6.93 1.12 -1.49
N SER A 31 7.95 0.40 -1.95
CA SER A 31 8.50 0.58 -3.30
C SER A 31 7.52 0.09 -4.37
N THR A 32 7.75 0.49 -5.62
CA THR A 32 6.93 0.06 -6.77
C THR A 32 6.77 -1.45 -6.83
N LYS A 33 7.85 -2.22 -6.62
CA LYS A 33 7.80 -3.68 -6.62
C LYS A 33 6.93 -4.23 -5.49
N LYS A 34 7.14 -3.79 -4.25
CA LYS A 34 6.34 -4.26 -3.10
C LYS A 34 4.87 -3.93 -3.25
N LEU A 35 4.55 -2.73 -3.76
CA LEU A 35 3.17 -2.33 -4.01
C LEU A 35 2.54 -3.19 -5.12
N GLN A 36 3.27 -3.45 -6.21
CA GLN A 36 2.80 -4.31 -7.29
C GLN A 36 2.55 -5.75 -6.82
N ASP A 37 3.45 -6.30 -6.00
CA ASP A 37 3.30 -7.64 -5.41
C ASP A 37 2.06 -7.68 -4.49
N LEU A 38 1.88 -6.66 -3.63
CA LEU A 38 0.71 -6.53 -2.76
C LEU A 38 -0.60 -6.47 -3.56
N LEU A 39 -0.67 -5.63 -4.58
CA LEU A 39 -1.83 -5.51 -5.45
C LEU A 39 -2.17 -6.83 -6.17
N GLY A 40 -1.21 -7.74 -6.34
CA GLY A 40 -1.43 -9.05 -6.94
C GLY A 40 -2.21 -10.03 -6.06
N TYR A 41 -2.21 -9.86 -4.73
CA TYR A 41 -2.92 -10.75 -3.81
C TYR A 41 -3.94 -10.06 -2.88
N ALA A 42 -3.95 -8.72 -2.82
CA ALA A 42 -4.89 -7.97 -2.01
C ALA A 42 -6.33 -8.10 -2.53
N LYS A 43 -7.28 -8.41 -1.63
CA LYS A 43 -8.72 -8.35 -1.91
C LYS A 43 -9.25 -6.93 -1.79
N VAL A 44 -8.74 -6.18 -0.81
CA VAL A 44 -8.97 -4.75 -0.66
C VAL A 44 -7.67 -4.04 -1.05
N PRO A 45 -7.63 -3.30 -2.17
CA PRO A 45 -6.42 -2.57 -2.55
C PRO A 45 -6.09 -1.48 -1.53
N PRO A 46 -4.81 -1.18 -1.27
CA PRO A 46 -4.42 -0.09 -0.39
C PRO A 46 -4.97 1.23 -0.93
N ALA A 47 -5.67 1.99 -0.10
CA ALA A 47 -6.19 3.30 -0.49
C ALA A 47 -5.06 4.33 -0.67
N VAL A 48 -3.97 4.17 0.07
CA VAL A 48 -2.85 5.11 0.14
C VAL A 48 -1.51 4.35 0.20
N ASN A 49 -0.47 4.91 -0.43
CA ASN A 49 0.93 4.62 -0.14
C ASN A 49 1.65 5.90 0.29
N GLN A 50 1.96 6.01 1.58
CA GLN A 50 2.65 7.18 2.15
C GLN A 50 4.18 7.01 2.07
N VAL A 51 4.86 7.89 1.33
CA VAL A 51 6.31 7.81 1.06
C VAL A 51 6.96 9.18 1.11
N GLU A 52 8.28 9.20 1.30
CA GLU A 52 9.08 10.41 1.10
C GLU A 52 8.93 10.94 -0.33
N CYS A 53 8.42 12.16 -0.50
CA CYS A 53 8.28 12.78 -1.82
C CYS A 53 8.56 14.28 -1.73
N HIS A 54 9.53 14.75 -2.51
CA HIS A 54 9.94 16.16 -2.55
C HIS A 54 10.65 16.47 -3.88
N PRO A 55 10.98 17.74 -4.21
CA PRO A 55 11.52 18.10 -5.53
C PRO A 55 12.79 17.34 -5.96
N VAL A 56 13.60 16.86 -5.00
CA VAL A 56 14.83 16.08 -5.24
C VAL A 56 14.56 14.57 -5.25
N TRP A 57 13.40 14.13 -4.77
CA TRP A 57 13.00 12.72 -4.71
C TRP A 57 11.53 12.54 -5.08
N GLN A 58 11.24 12.56 -6.38
CA GLN A 58 9.86 12.62 -6.90
C GLN A 58 9.23 11.24 -7.14
N GLN A 59 10.05 10.18 -7.16
CA GLN A 59 9.63 8.78 -7.36
C GLN A 59 8.64 8.56 -8.55
N PRO A 60 8.96 8.99 -9.78
CA PRO A 60 8.00 9.02 -10.89
C PRO A 60 7.39 7.66 -11.25
N ALA A 61 8.16 6.58 -11.15
CA ALA A 61 7.67 5.22 -11.41
C ALA A 61 6.62 4.78 -10.37
N LEU A 62 6.84 5.11 -9.09
CA LEU A 62 5.88 4.81 -8.02
C LEU A 62 4.62 5.66 -8.19
N HIS A 63 4.77 6.95 -8.51
CA HIS A 63 3.66 7.85 -8.75
C HIS A 63 2.77 7.36 -9.91
N ASN A 64 3.38 6.90 -11.01
CA ASN A 64 2.65 6.34 -12.14
C ASN A 64 1.89 5.06 -11.77
N LEU A 65 2.52 4.15 -11.03
CA LEU A 65 1.86 2.92 -10.55
C LEU A 65 0.66 3.26 -9.64
N CYS A 66 0.86 4.12 -8.64
CA CYS A 66 -0.20 4.55 -7.74
C CYS A 66 -1.39 5.14 -8.51
N LYS A 67 -1.11 6.06 -9.45
CA LYS A 67 -2.13 6.67 -10.32
C LYS A 67 -2.88 5.66 -11.18
N SER A 68 -2.19 4.69 -11.79
CA SER A 68 -2.83 3.69 -12.67
C SER A 68 -3.64 2.64 -11.90
N THR A 69 -3.40 2.48 -10.60
CA THR A 69 -4.02 1.47 -9.75
C THR A 69 -5.04 2.06 -8.76
N GLY A 70 -5.26 3.38 -8.81
CA GLY A 70 -6.19 4.08 -7.91
C GLY A 70 -5.69 4.23 -6.47
N VAL A 71 -4.40 3.99 -6.22
CA VAL A 71 -3.76 4.20 -4.91
C VAL A 71 -3.33 5.66 -4.82
N HIS A 72 -3.71 6.36 -3.75
CA HIS A 72 -3.22 7.72 -3.52
C HIS A 72 -1.78 7.70 -3.01
N LEU A 73 -0.89 8.50 -3.61
CA LEU A 73 0.48 8.70 -3.11
C LEU A 73 0.52 9.99 -2.30
N THR A 74 1.04 9.92 -1.08
CA THR A 74 1.22 11.06 -0.17
C THR A 74 2.55 11.03 0.56
#